data_AF-A0A835T484-F1
#
_entry.id   AF-A0A835T484-F1
#
_cell.length_a   1.000
_cell.length_b   1.000
_cell.length_c   1.000
_cell.angle_alpha   90.00
_cell.angle_beta   90.00
_cell.angle_gamma   90.00
#
_symmetry.space_group_name_H-M   'P 1'
#
loop_
_entity.id
_entity.type
_entity.pdbx_description
1 polymer ?
#
loop_
_entity_poly.entity_id
_entity_poly.type
_entity_poly.pdbx_seq_one_letter_code
_entity_poly.pdbx_strand_id
1 'polypeptide(L)'
;MSIKDTQEWYKHERAKVLRKAQESKARVWNLLVPGDQDGWTAVELQQPLTLFKVVSSVKGDLVSTYDGVTQYELGRWTRAKAGAAGWPPLDACFYGTQVESKALSARFPPNSKHLDSPKVLMKMEAYGKSYFHADSGWWRVPNVRPISLLPITREQAAEVMQRASQAAAAAAAAAEGASARSPWLPC
;
A
#
# COMPACT_ATOMS: atom_id res chain seq x y z
N MET A 1 26.28 -37.14 -18.97
CA MET A 1 25.79 -35.86 -19.53
C MET A 1 27.01 -35.14 -20.09
N SER A 2 27.06 -34.92 -21.40
CA SER A 2 28.20 -34.27 -22.05
C SER A 2 28.22 -32.77 -21.76
N ILE A 3 29.39 -32.12 -21.88
CA ILE A 3 29.51 -30.66 -21.73
C ILE A 3 28.60 -29.92 -22.74
N LYS A 4 28.37 -30.50 -23.93
CA LYS A 4 27.44 -29.94 -24.92
C LYS A 4 25.99 -30.01 -24.43
N ASP A 5 25.60 -31.11 -23.79
CA ASP A 5 24.24 -31.30 -23.24
C ASP A 5 23.94 -30.28 -22.14
N THR A 6 24.94 -29.97 -21.29
CA THR A 6 24.81 -28.97 -20.22
C THR A 6 24.65 -27.56 -20.77
N GLN A 7 25.37 -27.21 -21.85
CA GLN A 7 25.26 -25.89 -22.48
C GLN A 7 23.92 -25.68 -23.17
N GLU A 8 23.38 -26.71 -23.83
CA GLU A 8 22.05 -26.65 -24.44
C GLU A 8 20.95 -26.55 -23.39
N TRP A 9 21.06 -27.34 -22.31
CA TRP A 9 20.15 -27.24 -21.18
C TRP A 9 20.13 -25.83 -20.57
N TYR A 10 21.31 -25.21 -20.37
CA TYR A 10 21.41 -23.86 -19.81
C TYR A 10 20.82 -22.79 -20.72
N LYS A 11 21.03 -22.90 -22.05
CA LYS A 11 20.42 -21.99 -23.04
C LYS A 11 18.90 -22.11 -23.02
N HIS A 12 18.37 -23.33 -23.01
CA HIS A 12 16.93 -23.58 -22.94
C HIS A 12 16.32 -22.98 -21.67
N GLU A 13 16.93 -23.21 -20.51
CA GLU A 13 16.37 -22.74 -19.25
C GLU A 13 16.47 -21.22 -19.10
N ARG A 14 17.56 -20.60 -19.58
CA ARG A 14 17.67 -19.14 -19.67
C ARG A 14 16.60 -18.53 -20.58
N ALA A 15 16.34 -19.12 -21.74
CA ALA A 15 15.31 -18.65 -22.67
C ALA A 15 13.90 -18.77 -22.06
N LYS A 16 13.62 -19.86 -21.36
CA LYS A 16 12.35 -20.08 -20.65
C LYS A 16 12.13 -19.09 -19.51
N VAL A 17 13.18 -18.76 -18.74
CA VAL A 17 13.13 -17.71 -17.70
C VAL A 17 12.87 -16.34 -18.34
N LEU A 18 13.57 -15.99 -19.42
CA LEU A 18 13.36 -14.73 -20.13
C LEU A 18 11.95 -14.62 -20.72
N ARG A 19 11.42 -15.69 -21.32
CA ARG A 19 10.06 -15.73 -21.84
C ARG A 19 9.03 -15.54 -20.73
N LYS A 20 9.17 -16.25 -19.61
CA LYS A 20 8.30 -16.05 -18.43
C LYS A 20 8.39 -14.63 -17.88
N ALA A 21 9.58 -14.01 -17.90
CA ALA A 21 9.76 -12.63 -17.49
C ALA A 21 9.08 -11.64 -18.46
N GLN A 22 9.15 -11.88 -19.78
CA GLN A 22 8.42 -11.10 -20.80
C GLN A 22 6.91 -11.27 -20.70
N GLU A 23 6.42 -12.51 -20.57
CA GLU A 23 4.99 -12.82 -20.38
C GLU A 23 4.46 -12.19 -19.08
N SER A 24 5.24 -12.25 -18.00
CA SER A 24 4.95 -11.54 -16.76
C SER A 24 4.91 -10.03 -16.99
N LYS A 25 5.90 -9.46 -17.68
CA LYS A 25 5.92 -8.02 -18.00
C LYS A 25 4.68 -7.59 -18.80
N ALA A 26 4.30 -8.35 -19.82
CA ALA A 26 3.12 -8.09 -20.66
C ALA A 26 1.80 -8.25 -19.88
N ARG A 27 1.65 -9.32 -19.09
CA ARG A 27 0.47 -9.57 -18.26
C ARG A 27 0.27 -8.49 -17.19
N VAL A 28 1.36 -7.92 -16.68
CA VAL A 28 1.34 -6.86 -15.68
C VAL A 28 1.03 -5.49 -16.34
N TRP A 29 1.20 -5.29 -17.65
CA TRP A 29 0.72 -4.08 -18.34
C TRP A 29 -0.80 -4.06 -18.52
N ASN A 30 -1.44 -5.23 -18.57
CA ASN A 30 -2.90 -5.35 -18.62
C ASN A 30 -3.60 -5.19 -17.24
N LEU A 31 -2.84 -5.00 -16.15
CA LEU A 31 -3.38 -4.77 -14.80
C LEU A 31 -3.41 -3.28 -14.41
N LEU A 32 -2.58 -2.45 -15.05
CA LEU A 32 -2.77 -1.02 -15.00
C LEU A 32 -3.95 -0.70 -15.92
N VAL A 33 -5.17 -0.53 -15.39
CA VAL A 33 -6.24 0.03 -16.22
C VAL A 33 -5.82 1.47 -16.54
N PRO A 34 -5.62 1.81 -17.81
CA PRO A 34 -5.24 3.14 -18.22
C PRO A 34 -6.47 4.03 -18.07
N GLY A 35 -6.52 4.79 -16.99
CA GLY A 35 -7.53 5.81 -16.81
C GLY A 35 -7.19 6.65 -15.60
N ASP A 36 -7.11 7.96 -15.80
CA ASP A 36 -7.22 8.95 -14.73
C ASP A 36 -8.65 8.90 -14.20
N GLN A 37 -8.97 7.86 -13.43
CA GLN A 37 -10.24 7.77 -12.71
C GLN A 37 -10.01 8.32 -11.30
N ASP A 38 -10.84 9.28 -10.91
CA ASP A 38 -10.84 9.89 -9.58
C ASP A 38 -9.45 10.42 -9.16
N GLY A 39 -8.73 11.05 -10.08
CA GLY A 39 -7.44 11.70 -9.81
C GLY A 39 -6.24 10.76 -9.65
N TRP A 40 -6.41 9.44 -9.85
CA TRP A 40 -5.32 8.45 -9.78
C TRP A 40 -4.67 8.20 -11.14
N THR A 41 -3.36 8.40 -11.21
CA THR A 41 -2.55 8.09 -12.40
C THR A 41 -1.68 6.87 -12.14
N ALA A 42 -1.67 5.92 -13.08
CA ALA A 42 -0.83 4.73 -13.03
C ALA A 42 0.66 5.09 -13.24
N VAL A 43 1.54 4.59 -12.36
CA VAL A 43 2.99 4.84 -12.41
C VAL A 43 3.76 3.57 -12.09
N GLU A 44 4.80 3.25 -12.86
CA GLU A 44 5.74 2.17 -12.53
C GLU A 44 6.95 2.71 -11.78
N LEU A 45 7.09 2.32 -10.51
CA LEU A 45 8.26 2.67 -9.69
C LEU A 45 9.43 1.74 -10.04
N GLN A 46 10.33 2.22 -10.91
CA GLN A 46 11.52 1.47 -11.33
C GLN A 46 12.60 1.38 -10.25
N GLN A 47 12.60 2.34 -9.31
CA GLN A 47 13.47 2.36 -8.14
C GLN A 47 12.61 2.46 -6.88
N PRO A 48 13.09 1.95 -5.73
CA PRO A 48 12.38 2.08 -4.47
C PRO A 48 12.08 3.55 -4.14
N LEU A 49 10.80 3.87 -3.99
CA LEU A 49 10.33 5.19 -3.56
C LEU A 49 10.17 5.20 -2.05
N THR A 50 10.74 6.19 -1.38
CA THR A 50 10.51 6.38 0.06
C THR A 50 9.12 6.97 0.29
N LEU A 51 8.33 6.31 1.12
CA LEU A 51 7.00 6.72 1.55
C LEU A 51 6.90 6.65 3.08
N PHE A 52 5.92 7.37 3.61
CA PHE A 52 5.53 7.39 5.00
C PHE A 52 4.09 6.93 5.14
N LYS A 53 3.82 6.15 6.18
CA LYS A 53 2.51 5.61 6.49
C LYS A 53 2.33 5.52 8.00
N VAL A 54 1.14 5.85 8.48
CA VAL A 54 0.75 5.51 9.84
C VAL A 54 0.17 4.09 9.89
N VAL A 55 0.70 3.29 10.80
CA VAL A 55 0.22 1.94 11.13
C VAL A 55 -0.15 1.87 12.61
N SER A 56 -0.83 0.79 13.01
CA SER A 56 -1.15 0.54 14.41
C SER A 56 -0.11 -0.41 15.03
N SER A 57 0.25 -0.17 16.29
CA SER A 57 1.04 -1.10 17.11
C SER A 57 0.09 -1.87 18.01
N VAL A 58 0.00 -3.18 17.83
CA VAL A 58 -0.88 -4.07 18.59
C VAL A 58 -0.04 -5.19 19.18
N LYS A 59 0.09 -5.22 20.50
CA LYS A 59 0.92 -6.20 21.24
C LYS A 59 2.38 -6.26 20.77
N GLY A 60 2.91 -5.16 20.26
CA GLY A 60 4.28 -5.06 19.72
C GLY A 60 4.38 -5.26 18.22
N ASP A 61 3.33 -5.76 17.55
CA ASP A 61 3.31 -5.96 16.11
C ASP A 61 2.83 -4.71 15.36
N LEU A 62 3.41 -4.47 14.18
CA LEU A 62 2.97 -3.42 13.28
C LEU A 62 1.87 -3.97 12.36
N VAL A 63 0.66 -3.45 12.49
CA VAL A 63 -0.50 -3.91 11.72
C VAL A 63 -1.18 -2.75 11.00
N SER A 64 -1.75 -3.04 9.84
CA SER A 64 -2.58 -2.09 9.11
C SER A 64 -3.77 -1.68 9.97
N THR A 65 -3.91 -0.37 10.19
CA THR A 65 -5.04 0.20 10.94
C THR A 65 -6.39 -0.17 10.30
N TYR A 66 -6.42 -0.24 8.96
CA TYR A 66 -7.64 -0.48 8.20
C TYR A 66 -8.16 -1.91 8.34
N ASP A 67 -7.39 -2.91 7.90
CA ASP A 67 -7.86 -4.30 7.84
C ASP A 67 -7.58 -5.10 9.13
N GLY A 68 -6.65 -4.63 9.98
CA GLY A 68 -6.22 -5.32 11.20
C GLY A 68 -5.52 -6.66 11.00
N VAL A 69 -5.22 -7.05 9.76
CA VAL A 69 -4.67 -8.37 9.41
C VAL A 69 -3.34 -8.25 8.69
N THR A 70 -3.16 -7.22 7.87
CA THR A 70 -1.89 -7.00 7.19
C THR A 70 -0.83 -6.60 8.21
N GLN A 71 0.14 -7.49 8.44
CA GLN A 71 1.29 -7.26 9.28
C GLN A 71 2.47 -6.68 8.48
N TYR A 72 3.26 -5.87 9.16
CA TYR A 72 4.47 -5.24 8.64
C TYR A 72 5.66 -5.64 9.50
N GLU A 73 6.75 -6.06 8.87
CA GLU A 73 8.00 -6.40 9.54
C GLU A 73 9.11 -5.49 9.03
N LEU A 74 9.93 -4.95 9.95
CA LEU A 74 11.07 -4.12 9.58
C LEU A 74 12.05 -4.89 8.69
N GLY A 75 12.49 -4.27 7.60
CA GLY A 75 13.42 -4.84 6.62
C GLY A 75 12.81 -5.85 5.66
N ARG A 76 11.54 -6.27 5.83
CA ARG A 76 10.90 -7.29 5.01
C ARG A 76 9.94 -6.72 3.97
N TRP A 77 10.07 -7.18 2.73
CA TRP A 77 9.09 -6.87 1.69
C TRP A 77 7.77 -7.58 1.97
N THR A 78 6.71 -6.78 2.04
CA THR A 78 5.32 -7.21 2.15
C THR A 78 4.60 -6.88 0.85
N ARG A 79 3.85 -7.84 0.32
CA ARG A 79 3.08 -7.69 -0.91
C ARG A 79 1.59 -7.56 -0.60
N ALA A 80 0.92 -6.67 -1.29
CA ALA A 80 -0.52 -6.45 -1.21
C ALA A 80 -1.29 -7.71 -1.63
N LYS A 81 -2.46 -7.91 -1.03
CA LYS A 81 -3.35 -9.04 -1.36
C LYS A 81 -4.03 -8.77 -2.71
N ALA A 82 -3.71 -9.57 -3.72
CA ALA A 82 -4.37 -9.47 -5.02
C ALA A 82 -5.86 -9.86 -4.92
N GLY A 83 -6.74 -9.08 -5.57
CA GLY A 83 -8.10 -9.52 -5.89
C GLY A 83 -9.23 -9.15 -4.92
N ALA A 84 -9.08 -8.15 -4.06
CA ALA A 84 -10.25 -7.57 -3.38
C ALA A 84 -11.05 -6.65 -4.36
N ALA A 85 -12.24 -6.19 -3.95
CA ALA A 85 -13.10 -5.29 -4.76
C ALA A 85 -12.78 -3.80 -4.51
N GLY A 86 -12.55 -3.01 -5.57
CA GLY A 86 -12.39 -1.55 -5.51
C GLY A 86 -11.34 -0.96 -6.47
N TRP A 87 -11.39 0.36 -6.66
CA TRP A 87 -10.45 1.14 -7.48
C TRP A 87 -9.55 2.05 -6.62
N PRO A 88 -8.29 2.29 -7.02
CA PRO A 88 -7.46 1.49 -7.93
C PRO A 88 -7.25 0.04 -7.46
N PRO A 89 -6.76 -0.84 -8.36
CA PRO A 89 -6.72 -2.28 -8.20
C PRO A 89 -6.00 -2.72 -6.92
N LEU A 90 -6.52 -3.80 -6.33
CA LEU A 90 -6.12 -4.24 -4.99
C LEU A 90 -4.79 -5.00 -4.95
N ASP A 91 -4.16 -5.22 -6.10
CA ASP A 91 -2.74 -5.53 -6.14
C ASP A 91 -1.85 -4.37 -5.69
N ALA A 92 -2.36 -3.13 -5.58
CA ALA A 92 -1.68 -1.94 -5.06
C ALA A 92 -2.38 -1.34 -3.80
N CYS A 93 -2.73 -2.17 -2.81
CA CYS A 93 -3.58 -1.76 -1.69
C CYS A 93 -2.86 -1.03 -0.53
N PHE A 94 -1.55 -0.84 -0.57
CA PHE A 94 -0.83 -0.11 0.48
C PHE A 94 -0.81 1.38 0.19
N TYR A 95 -1.21 2.18 1.17
CA TYR A 95 -1.22 3.64 1.07
C TYR A 95 0.03 4.24 1.69
N GLY A 96 0.58 5.28 1.09
CA GLY A 96 1.66 6.08 1.67
C GLY A 96 1.78 7.44 0.98
N THR A 97 2.59 8.32 1.54
CA THR A 97 2.90 9.63 0.94
C THR A 97 4.37 9.95 1.15
N GLN A 98 4.95 10.80 0.31
CA GLN A 98 6.36 11.20 0.42
C GLN A 98 6.60 12.23 1.53
N VAL A 99 5.54 12.74 2.18
CA VAL A 99 5.62 13.80 3.19
C VAL A 99 5.17 13.28 4.56
N GLU A 100 6.05 13.33 5.56
CA GLU A 100 5.79 12.83 6.92
C GLU A 100 4.56 13.46 7.58
N SER A 101 4.46 14.80 7.56
CA SER A 101 3.33 15.53 8.14
C SER A 101 2.00 15.15 7.50
N LYS A 102 2.02 14.79 6.21
CA LYS A 102 0.85 14.32 5.48
C LYS A 102 0.46 12.89 5.86
N ALA A 103 1.44 12.03 6.11
CA ALA A 103 1.16 10.69 6.65
C ALA A 103 0.53 10.77 8.04
N LEU A 104 0.96 11.74 8.87
CA LEU A 104 0.36 12.01 10.17
C LEU A 104 -1.04 12.62 10.06
N SER A 105 -1.37 13.37 9.01
CA SER A 105 -2.72 13.90 8.81
C SER A 105 -3.70 12.89 8.20
N ALA A 106 -3.25 11.67 7.91
CA ALA A 106 -4.08 10.64 7.33
C ALA A 106 -5.32 10.36 8.17
N ARG A 107 -6.49 10.38 7.53
CA ARG A 107 -7.71 9.85 8.13
C ARG A 107 -7.75 8.34 7.94
N PHE A 108 -8.68 7.67 8.60
CA PHE A 108 -8.92 6.23 8.39
C PHE A 108 -10.40 6.00 8.13
N PRO A 109 -10.75 4.95 7.36
CA PRO A 109 -12.15 4.57 7.19
C PRO A 109 -12.81 4.26 8.54
N PRO A 110 -14.10 4.53 8.69
CA PRO A 110 -14.86 4.29 9.93
C PRO A 110 -14.86 2.83 10.38
N ASN A 111 -14.83 1.92 9.40
CA ASN A 111 -14.83 0.48 9.62
C ASN A 111 -13.43 -0.11 9.83
N SER A 112 -12.42 0.75 10.04
CA SER A 112 -11.05 0.31 10.32
C SER A 112 -10.98 -0.44 11.65
N LYS A 113 -10.16 -1.49 11.71
CA LYS A 113 -10.13 -2.41 12.86
C LYS A 113 -9.39 -1.88 14.08
N HIS A 114 -8.37 -1.04 13.89
CA HIS A 114 -7.47 -0.62 14.97
C HIS A 114 -7.46 0.90 15.14
N LEU A 115 -8.63 1.54 15.08
CA LEU A 115 -8.76 2.99 15.26
C LEU A 115 -8.20 3.48 16.61
N ASP A 116 -8.46 2.73 17.68
CA ASP A 116 -8.06 3.11 19.04
C ASP A 116 -6.70 2.54 19.49
N SER A 117 -6.05 1.75 18.63
CA SER A 117 -4.72 1.21 18.96
C SER A 117 -3.63 2.28 18.81
N PRO A 118 -2.52 2.19 19.56
CA PRO A 118 -1.39 3.10 19.42
C PRO A 118 -0.93 3.24 17.97
N LYS A 119 -0.72 4.47 17.52
CA LYS A 119 -0.27 4.76 16.15
C LYS A 119 1.25 4.89 16.10
N VAL A 120 1.84 4.46 14.99
CA VAL A 120 3.26 4.58 14.73
C VAL A 120 3.46 5.11 13.32
N LEU A 121 4.36 6.09 13.17
CA LEU A 121 4.80 6.54 11.86
C LEU A 121 5.90 5.61 11.35
N MET A 122 5.65 5.03 10.19
CA MET A 122 6.55 4.08 9.53
C MET A 122 7.10 4.72 8.26
N LYS A 123 8.43 4.80 8.17
CA LYS A 123 9.14 5.04 6.92
C LYS A 123 9.29 3.72 6.19
N MET A 124 8.90 3.69 4.93
CA MET A 124 8.94 2.48 4.11
C MET A 124 9.45 2.81 2.71
N GLU A 125 10.02 1.81 2.05
CA GLU A 125 10.25 1.83 0.62
C GLU A 125 9.11 1.13 -0.10
N ALA A 126 8.77 1.61 -1.28
CA ALA A 126 7.77 1.01 -2.15
C ALA A 126 8.31 0.83 -3.56
N TYR A 127 7.90 -0.24 -4.25
CA TYR A 127 8.27 -0.47 -5.64
C TYR A 127 7.20 -1.22 -6.43
N GLY A 128 7.35 -1.19 -7.75
CA GLY A 128 6.46 -1.85 -8.68
C GLY A 128 5.35 -0.94 -9.17
N LYS A 129 4.31 -1.57 -9.74
CA LYS A 129 3.22 -0.86 -10.41
C LYS A 129 2.25 -0.26 -9.40
N SER A 130 2.20 1.06 -9.39
CA SER A 130 1.60 1.87 -8.35
C SER A 130 0.64 2.88 -8.96
N TYR A 131 -0.09 3.58 -8.12
CA TYR A 131 -0.97 4.67 -8.49
C TYR A 131 -0.64 5.89 -7.65
N PHE A 132 -0.57 7.05 -8.29
CA PHE A 132 -0.35 8.32 -7.63
C PHE A 132 -1.56 9.22 -7.83
N HIS A 133 -2.05 9.81 -6.74
CA HIS A 133 -3.12 10.78 -6.81
C HIS A 133 -2.54 12.19 -6.74
N ALA A 134 -2.63 12.96 -7.83
CA ALA A 134 -1.92 14.24 -7.95
C ALA A 134 -2.35 15.26 -6.88
N ASP A 135 -3.66 15.48 -6.72
CA ASP A 135 -4.17 16.51 -5.79
C ASP A 135 -3.89 16.15 -4.33
N SER A 136 -4.12 14.90 -3.97
CA SER A 136 -3.98 14.41 -2.61
C SER A 136 -2.57 13.93 -2.30
N GLY A 137 -1.63 13.89 -3.25
CA GLY A 137 -0.24 13.46 -3.05
C GLY A 137 -0.07 12.06 -2.43
N TRP A 138 -1.08 11.21 -2.56
CA TRP A 138 -1.11 9.86 -2.00
C TRP A 138 -0.69 8.84 -3.04
N TRP A 139 0.02 7.83 -2.57
CA TRP A 139 0.46 6.67 -3.33
C TRP A 139 -0.32 5.44 -2.90
N ARG A 140 -0.65 4.61 -3.88
CA ARG A 140 -1.13 3.24 -3.70
C ARG A 140 -0.12 2.30 -4.35
N VAL A 141 0.45 1.40 -3.56
CA VAL A 141 1.62 0.62 -3.95
C VAL A 141 1.44 -0.88 -3.66
N PRO A 142 2.04 -1.76 -4.47
CA PRO A 142 1.84 -3.20 -4.38
C PRO A 142 2.80 -3.88 -3.42
N ASN A 143 3.99 -3.31 -3.23
CA ASN A 143 5.02 -3.87 -2.39
C ASN A 143 5.57 -2.76 -1.50
N VAL A 144 5.70 -3.05 -0.21
CA VAL A 144 6.32 -2.14 0.76
C VAL A 144 7.34 -2.86 1.62
N ARG A 145 8.41 -2.17 1.98
CA ARG A 145 9.41 -2.61 2.94
C ARG A 145 9.56 -1.55 4.01
N PRO A 146 9.05 -1.77 5.23
CA PRO A 146 9.32 -0.90 6.36
C PRO A 146 10.84 -0.80 6.59
N ILE A 147 11.36 0.43 6.69
CA ILE A 147 12.80 0.70 6.87
C ILE A 147 13.07 1.12 8.31
N SER A 148 12.26 2.03 8.83
CA SER A 148 12.39 2.52 10.21
C SER A 148 11.05 2.99 10.75
N LEU A 149 10.94 2.95 12.08
CA LEU A 149 9.87 3.62 12.80
C LEU A 149 10.39 5.01 13.18
N LEU A 150 9.60 6.03 12.87
CA LEU A 150 9.94 7.40 13.21
C LEU A 150 9.31 7.76 14.55
N PRO A 151 10.03 8.51 15.39
CA PRO A 151 9.47 9.00 16.64
C PRO A 151 8.29 9.93 16.30
N ILE A 152 7.15 9.65 16.91
CA ILE A 152 6.03 10.59 17.00
C ILE A 152 5.86 10.94 18.46
N THR A 153 5.57 12.21 18.75
CA THR A 153 5.28 12.60 20.13
C THR A 153 3.96 11.97 20.59
N ARG A 154 3.75 11.89 21.90
CA ARG A 154 2.50 11.34 22.46
C ARG A 154 1.30 12.17 22.00
N GLU A 155 1.48 13.48 21.87
CA GLU A 155 0.47 14.43 21.40
C GLU A 155 0.13 14.17 19.94
N GLN A 156 1.13 13.96 19.08
CA GLN A 156 0.91 13.60 17.67
C GLN A 156 0.18 12.27 17.55
N ALA A 157 0.57 11.26 18.33
CA ALA A 157 -0.11 9.97 18.35
C ALA A 157 -1.58 10.11 18.78
N ALA A 158 -1.83 10.90 19.84
CA ALA A 158 -3.18 11.17 20.34
C ALA A 158 -4.02 11.92 19.31
N GLU A 159 -3.47 12.92 18.63
CA GLU A 159 -4.17 13.68 17.59
C GLU A 159 -4.56 12.79 16.40
N VAL A 160 -3.66 11.88 15.98
CA VAL A 160 -3.94 10.92 14.93
C VAL A 160 -5.07 9.98 15.35
N MET A 161 -5.02 9.44 16.57
CA MET A 161 -6.07 8.57 17.11
C MET A 161 -7.41 9.30 17.22
N GLN A 162 -7.42 10.52 17.77
CA GLN A 162 -8.62 11.33 17.93
C GLN A 162 -9.29 11.62 16.58
N ARG A 163 -8.52 12.02 15.57
CA ARG A 163 -9.05 12.25 14.22
C ARG A 163 -9.58 10.96 13.58
N ALA A 164 -8.91 9.84 13.82
CA ALA A 164 -9.36 8.53 13.34
C ALA A 164 -10.73 8.16 13.93
N SER A 165 -10.90 8.32 15.25
CA SER A 165 -12.16 8.01 15.94
C SER A 165 -13.28 9.01 15.60
N GLN A 166 -12.97 10.32 15.45
CA GLN A 166 -13.94 11.33 15.02
C GLN A 166 -14.44 11.09 13.59
N ALA A 167 -13.54 10.77 12.66
CA ALA A 167 -13.92 10.44 11.28
C ALA A 167 -14.83 9.20 11.24
N ALA A 168 -14.57 8.22 12.11
CA ALA A 168 -15.40 7.04 12.24
C ALA A 168 -16.81 7.36 12.75
N ALA A 169 -16.91 8.18 13.81
CA ALA A 169 -18.19 8.61 14.36
C ALA A 169 -19.03 9.43 13.38
N ALA A 170 -18.41 10.39 12.67
CA ALA A 170 -19.10 11.22 11.68
C ALA A 170 -19.68 10.41 10.53
N ALA A 171 -18.96 9.39 10.06
CA ALA A 171 -19.44 8.54 8.98
C ALA A 171 -20.47 7.51 9.43
N ALA A 172 -20.43 7.05 10.69
CA ALA A 172 -21.51 6.23 11.26
C ALA A 172 -22.84 7.01 11.25
N ALA A 173 -22.81 8.30 11.60
CA ALA A 173 -23.97 9.18 11.50
C ALA A 173 -24.43 9.43 10.05
N ALA A 174 -23.50 9.48 9.08
CA ALA A 174 -23.84 9.65 7.67
C ALA A 174 -24.34 8.37 6.98
N ALA A 175 -23.92 7.19 7.46
CA ALA A 175 -24.32 5.89 6.90
C ALA A 175 -25.80 5.55 7.15
N GLU A 176 -26.48 6.25 8.07
CA GLU A 176 -27.94 6.20 8.19
C GLU A 176 -28.67 6.86 7.01
N GLY A 177 -27.97 7.54 6.09
CA GLY A 177 -28.58 8.28 4.97
C GLY A 177 -28.09 7.96 3.55
N ALA A 178 -26.99 7.22 3.33
CA ALA A 178 -26.46 7.01 1.97
C ALA A 178 -25.73 5.68 1.75
N SER A 179 -26.29 4.85 0.88
CA SER A 179 -25.66 3.64 0.32
C SER A 179 -24.86 4.00 -0.94
N ALA A 180 -23.62 4.48 -0.79
CA ALA A 180 -22.67 4.50 -1.89
C ALA A 180 -21.24 4.24 -1.40
N ARG A 181 -20.65 3.14 -1.88
CA ARG A 181 -19.27 2.74 -1.63
C ARG A 181 -18.33 3.61 -2.46
N SER A 182 -18.09 4.85 -2.04
CA SER A 182 -17.04 5.68 -2.64
C SER A 182 -15.66 5.06 -2.36
N PRO A 183 -14.74 5.04 -3.35
CA PRO A 183 -13.38 4.61 -3.12
C PRO A 183 -12.75 5.49 -2.05
N TRP A 184 -12.25 4.88 -0.99
CA TRP A 184 -11.68 5.62 0.11
C TRP A 184 -10.36 6.28 -0.31
N LEU A 185 -10.31 7.60 -0.14
CA LEU A 185 -9.09 8.38 -0.16
C LEU A 185 -8.72 8.69 1.30
N PRO A 186 -7.48 8.44 1.74
CA PRO A 186 -6.96 9.17 2.89
C PRO A 186 -6.99 10.65 2.49
N CYS A 187 -7.78 11.45 3.21
CA CYS A 187 -7.88 12.89 2.97
C CYS A 187 -6.50 13.55 3.13
#